data_AF-A0AA86SMM2-F1
#
_entry.id   AF-A0AA86SMM2-F1
#
_cell.length_a   1.000
_cell.length_b   1.000
_cell.length_c   1.000
_cell.angle_alpha   90.00
_cell.angle_beta   90.00
_cell.angle_gamma   90.00
#
_symmetry.space_group_name_H-M   'P 1'
#
loop_
_entity.id
_entity.type
_entity.pdbx_description
1 polymer ?
#
loop_
_entity_poly.entity_id
_entity_poly.type
_entity_poly.pdbx_seq_one_letter_code
_entity_poly.pdbx_strand_id
1 'polypeptide(L)'
;MMFPCLSDLNKLGGLVAVTKELNHSDPGIRTVAAWVLGKASQNNPIVQQQVMEIGVLSKLMKMVNSNSVEEASKALYAVSALIRNNLATQELFFGEAGGWMLQDILNNASVDIKLRRKAVLLLADLAGYQLENVDRGEPPFFSDQNLLKSVVDLTASTNLDIQEKALVAIKSLLQLRTTVTRVFKDFCDLGDALNRVRQLLHDLMEDEYQRDYVMDLERLRVEVEHIFQKKLAHQ
;
A
#
# COMPACT_ATOMS: atom_id res chain seq x y z
N MET A 1 1.64 -12.81 18.51
CA MET A 1 1.84 -12.45 19.93
C MET A 1 1.49 -10.99 20.11
N MET A 2 0.36 -10.70 20.77
CA MET A 2 -0.03 -9.35 21.17
C MET A 2 0.78 -8.99 22.42
N PHE A 3 1.59 -7.93 22.39
CA PHE A 3 2.34 -7.50 23.57
C PHE A 3 1.34 -6.96 24.63
N PRO A 4 1.26 -7.54 25.83
CA PRO A 4 0.31 -7.12 26.87
C PRO A 4 0.40 -5.63 27.24
N CYS A 5 1.59 -5.02 27.10
CA CYS A 5 1.79 -3.60 27.43
C CYS A 5 1.06 -2.62 26.49
N LEU A 6 0.76 -2.99 25.25
CA LEU A 6 0.16 -2.06 24.28
C LEU A 6 -1.34 -1.83 24.54
N SER A 7 -2.05 -2.85 25.05
CA SER A 7 -3.43 -2.70 25.50
C SER A 7 -3.55 -1.80 26.75
N ASP A 8 -2.52 -1.75 27.59
CA ASP A 8 -2.50 -0.92 28.80
C ASP A 8 -2.01 0.52 28.54
N LEU A 9 -1.36 0.79 27.40
CA LEU A 9 -0.96 2.14 26.96
C LEU A 9 -2.13 3.13 26.96
N ASN A 10 -3.34 2.62 26.69
CA ASN A 10 -4.55 3.41 26.65
C ASN A 10 -5.10 3.76 28.03
N LYS A 11 -5.03 2.84 29.00
CA LYS A 11 -5.61 3.03 30.34
C LYS A 11 -4.92 4.12 31.16
N LEU A 12 -3.73 4.57 30.74
CA LEU A 12 -2.89 5.53 31.47
C LEU A 12 -2.63 6.84 30.69
N GLY A 13 -3.37 7.11 29.61
CA GLY A 13 -3.13 8.31 28.78
C GLY A 13 -1.82 8.27 27.98
N GLY A 14 -1.18 7.11 27.89
CA GLY A 14 0.06 6.91 27.14
C GLY A 14 -0.09 7.18 25.64
N LEU A 15 -1.25 6.84 25.06
CA LEU A 15 -1.56 7.17 23.66
C LEU A 15 -1.55 8.68 23.38
N VAL A 16 -2.08 9.48 24.30
CA VAL A 16 -2.09 10.95 24.18
C VAL A 16 -0.67 11.50 24.32
N ALA A 17 0.13 10.96 25.24
CA ALA A 17 1.54 11.36 25.39
C ALA A 17 2.35 11.06 24.12
N VAL A 18 2.27 9.82 23.60
CA VAL A 18 2.97 9.42 22.36
C VAL A 18 2.52 10.26 21.16
N THR A 19 1.25 10.61 21.09
CA THR A 19 0.73 11.47 20.02
C THR A 19 1.36 12.87 20.04
N LYS A 20 1.59 13.45 21.22
CA LYS A 20 2.26 14.76 21.34
C LYS A 20 3.67 14.72 20.77
N GLU A 21 4.38 13.60 20.96
CA GLU A 21 5.73 13.38 20.46
C GLU A 21 5.83 13.35 18.92
N LEU A 22 4.72 13.18 18.19
CA LEU A 22 4.72 13.37 16.73
C LEU A 22 5.09 14.79 16.32
N ASN A 23 4.95 15.78 17.21
CA ASN A 23 5.34 17.18 16.95
C ASN A 23 6.69 17.57 17.55
N HIS A 24 7.47 16.60 18.03
CA HIS A 24 8.78 16.86 18.59
C HIS A 24 9.76 17.42 17.53
N SER A 25 10.68 18.30 17.96
CA SER A 25 11.69 18.91 17.06
C SER A 25 12.66 17.88 16.50
N ASP A 26 13.05 16.90 17.32
CA ASP A 26 13.89 15.77 16.95
C ASP A 26 13.14 14.74 16.05
N PRO A 27 13.61 14.49 14.81
CA PRO A 27 13.04 13.46 13.92
C PRO A 27 13.11 12.03 14.49
N GLY A 28 14.10 11.70 15.31
CA GLY A 28 14.21 10.40 15.95
C GLY A 28 13.06 10.14 16.92
N ILE A 29 12.68 11.14 17.71
CA ILE A 29 11.54 11.04 18.62
C ILE A 29 10.23 10.90 17.84
N ARG A 30 10.03 11.70 16.78
CA ARG A 30 8.85 11.56 15.91
C ARG A 30 8.77 10.17 15.27
N THR A 31 9.91 9.62 14.84
CA THR A 31 10.03 8.29 14.24
C THR A 31 9.61 7.20 15.23
N VAL A 32 10.10 7.26 16.46
CA VAL A 32 9.72 6.31 17.53
C VAL A 32 8.24 6.45 17.86
N ALA A 33 7.72 7.66 17.98
CA ALA A 33 6.31 7.91 18.26
C ALA A 33 5.39 7.32 17.17
N ALA A 34 5.69 7.55 15.89
CA ALA A 34 4.95 6.95 14.78
C ALA A 34 5.01 5.42 14.83
N TRP A 35 6.19 4.85 15.11
CA TRP A 35 6.35 3.40 15.22
C TRP A 35 5.51 2.79 16.36
N VAL A 36 5.50 3.43 17.54
CA VAL A 36 4.71 2.99 18.70
C VAL A 36 3.21 3.06 18.38
N LEU A 37 2.74 4.15 17.77
CA LEU A 37 1.33 4.28 17.35
C LEU A 37 0.94 3.20 16.33
N GLY A 38 1.79 2.95 15.34
CA GLY A 38 1.57 1.88 14.37
C GLY A 38 1.49 0.49 15.02
N LYS A 39 2.35 0.24 16.02
CA LYS A 39 2.32 -1.03 16.78
C LYS A 39 1.09 -1.17 17.65
N ALA A 40 0.68 -0.10 18.34
CA ALA A 40 -0.51 -0.10 19.19
C ALA A 40 -1.80 -0.32 18.37
N SER A 41 -1.85 0.25 17.16
CA SER A 41 -3.02 0.22 16.28
C SER A 41 -3.11 -1.06 15.43
N GLN A 42 -2.01 -1.79 15.27
CA GLN A 42 -1.97 -2.98 14.41
C GLN A 42 -2.97 -4.04 14.89
N ASN A 43 -3.96 -4.35 14.03
CA ASN A 43 -5.03 -5.32 14.30
C ASN A 43 -5.80 -5.05 15.60
N ASN A 44 -5.94 -3.78 16.00
CA ASN A 44 -6.65 -3.38 17.20
C ASN A 44 -7.65 -2.26 16.91
N PRO A 45 -8.90 -2.60 16.55
CA PRO A 45 -9.92 -1.61 16.17
C PRO A 45 -10.19 -0.55 17.23
N ILE A 46 -10.11 -0.90 18.51
CA ILE A 46 -10.35 0.03 19.63
C ILE A 46 -9.27 1.12 19.63
N VAL A 47 -8.00 0.72 19.54
CA VAL A 47 -6.88 1.66 19.52
C VAL A 47 -6.85 2.45 18.21
N GLN A 48 -7.14 1.82 17.07
CA GLN A 48 -7.28 2.52 15.78
C GLN A 48 -8.27 3.67 15.89
N GLN A 49 -9.47 3.40 16.42
CA GLN A 49 -10.51 4.42 16.57
C GLN A 49 -10.05 5.56 17.48
N GLN A 50 -9.48 5.25 18.64
CA GLN A 50 -9.02 6.28 19.58
C GLN A 50 -7.91 7.15 19.00
N VAL A 51 -6.95 6.55 18.30
CA VAL A 51 -5.87 7.29 17.65
C VAL A 51 -6.41 8.19 16.54
N MET A 52 -7.41 7.73 15.79
CA MET A 52 -8.09 8.52 14.77
C MET A 52 -8.88 9.69 15.36
N GLU A 53 -9.56 9.50 16.50
CA GLU A 53 -10.31 10.55 17.22
C GLU A 53 -9.39 11.66 17.74
N ILE A 54 -8.12 11.36 18.05
CA ILE A 54 -7.12 12.36 18.45
C ILE A 54 -6.67 13.23 17.25
N GLY A 55 -6.93 12.80 16.00
CA GLY A 55 -6.63 13.58 14.79
C GLY A 55 -5.17 13.49 14.34
N VAL A 56 -4.53 12.32 14.51
CA VAL A 56 -3.11 12.15 14.17
C VAL A 56 -2.84 11.85 12.70
N LEU A 57 -3.87 11.47 11.94
CA LEU A 57 -3.74 10.97 10.56
C LEU A 57 -3.02 11.98 9.67
N SER A 58 -3.49 13.23 9.64
CA SER A 58 -2.87 14.30 8.85
C SER A 58 -1.40 14.52 9.20
N LYS A 59 -1.04 14.37 10.48
CA LYS A 59 0.33 14.55 10.95
C LYS A 59 1.21 13.40 10.48
N LEU A 60 0.75 12.16 10.62
CA LEU A 60 1.47 10.99 10.12
C LEU A 60 1.64 11.05 8.61
N MET A 61 0.61 11.44 7.85
CA MET A 61 0.70 11.61 6.40
C MET A 61 1.73 12.68 6.01
N LYS A 62 1.81 13.80 6.71
CA LYS A 62 2.88 14.79 6.50
C LYS A 62 4.28 14.21 6.77
N MET A 63 4.41 13.34 7.78
CA MET A 63 5.69 12.69 8.09
C MET A 63 6.11 11.65 7.04
N VAL A 64 5.18 11.09 6.26
CA VAL A 64 5.51 10.21 5.12
C VAL A 64 6.36 10.94 4.07
N ASN A 65 6.23 12.28 3.97
CA ASN A 65 7.03 13.12 3.08
C ASN A 65 8.34 13.63 3.72
N SER A 66 8.79 13.04 4.83
CA SER A 66 10.05 13.41 5.46
C SER A 66 11.26 13.06 4.58
N ASN A 67 12.31 13.89 4.66
CA ASN A 67 13.60 13.59 4.06
C ASN A 67 14.31 12.39 4.73
N SER A 68 13.88 12.00 5.92
CA SER A 68 14.36 10.78 6.59
C SER A 68 13.54 9.58 6.12
N VAL A 69 14.20 8.65 5.43
CA VAL A 69 13.61 7.38 4.98
C VAL A 69 13.05 6.59 6.17
N GLU A 70 13.72 6.62 7.32
CA GLU A 70 13.25 5.92 8.51
C GLU A 70 11.96 6.53 9.05
N GLU A 71 11.92 7.86 9.17
CA GLU A 71 10.73 8.60 9.64
C GLU A 71 9.55 8.34 8.70
N ALA A 72 9.75 8.51 7.39
CA ALA A 72 8.74 8.26 6.37
C ALA A 72 8.21 6.82 6.42
N SER A 73 9.11 5.85 6.59
CA SER A 73 8.77 4.42 6.66
C SER A 73 7.96 4.05 7.91
N LYS A 74 8.30 4.63 9.07
CA LYS A 74 7.52 4.44 10.31
C LYS A 74 6.19 5.16 10.26
N ALA A 75 6.14 6.35 9.67
CA ALA A 75 4.90 7.09 9.44
C ALA A 75 3.96 6.30 8.53
N LEU A 76 4.44 5.80 7.39
CA LEU A 76 3.61 5.01 6.47
C LEU A 76 3.13 3.70 7.12
N TYR A 77 3.98 3.06 7.94
CA TYR A 77 3.55 1.91 8.75
C TYR A 77 2.43 2.25 9.72
N ALA A 78 2.50 3.41 10.39
CA ALA A 78 1.46 3.86 11.30
C ALA A 78 0.15 4.17 10.57
N VAL A 79 0.21 4.92 9.46
CA VAL A 79 -0.95 5.18 8.59
C VAL A 79 -1.57 3.86 8.15
N SER A 80 -0.76 2.95 7.62
CA SER A 80 -1.18 1.61 7.21
C SER A 80 -1.88 0.84 8.34
N ALA A 81 -1.38 0.92 9.57
CA ALA A 81 -1.99 0.22 10.70
C ALA A 81 -3.32 0.84 11.14
N LEU A 82 -3.52 2.15 10.94
CA LEU A 82 -4.76 2.85 11.28
C LEU A 82 -5.89 2.63 10.29
N ILE A 83 -5.55 2.47 9.00
CA ILE A 83 -6.54 2.42 7.92
C ILE A 83 -6.86 0.98 7.45
N ARG A 84 -6.07 -0.01 7.85
CA ARG A 84 -6.35 -1.40 7.48
C ARG A 84 -7.59 -1.94 8.21
N ASN A 85 -8.40 -2.68 7.46
CA ASN A 85 -9.57 -3.41 7.96
C ASN A 85 -10.66 -2.54 8.59
N ASN A 86 -10.74 -1.26 8.22
CA ASN A 86 -11.76 -0.35 8.73
C ASN A 86 -12.15 0.68 7.64
N LEU A 87 -13.39 0.60 7.15
CA LEU A 87 -13.88 1.49 6.10
C LEU A 87 -13.91 2.97 6.53
N ALA A 88 -14.33 3.27 7.75
CA ALA A 88 -14.46 4.66 8.21
C ALA A 88 -13.10 5.37 8.25
N THR A 89 -12.04 4.67 8.65
CA THR A 89 -10.70 5.24 8.66
C THR A 89 -10.09 5.33 7.26
N GLN A 90 -10.46 4.45 6.33
CA GLN A 90 -10.12 4.57 4.91
C GLN A 90 -10.80 5.77 4.25
N GLU A 91 -12.09 6.00 4.53
CA GLU A 91 -12.81 7.18 4.03
C GLU A 91 -12.14 8.48 4.48
N LEU A 92 -11.75 8.56 5.76
CA LEU A 92 -10.97 9.69 6.28
C LEU A 92 -9.61 9.82 5.57
N PHE A 93 -8.89 8.72 5.38
CA PHE A 93 -7.63 8.71 4.65
C PHE A 93 -7.76 9.24 3.22
N PHE A 94 -8.78 8.81 2.47
CA PHE A 94 -9.02 9.36 1.13
C PHE A 94 -9.47 10.83 1.18
N GLY A 95 -10.28 11.22 2.17
CA GLY A 95 -10.69 12.61 2.40
C GLY A 95 -9.51 13.54 2.71
N GLU A 96 -8.45 13.05 3.35
CA GLU A 96 -7.21 13.78 3.63
C GLU A 96 -6.17 13.69 2.49
N ALA A 97 -6.59 13.35 1.28
CA ALA A 97 -5.72 13.18 0.12
C ALA A 97 -4.69 12.02 0.24
N GLY A 98 -5.02 10.98 1.01
CA GLY A 98 -4.18 9.81 1.20
C GLY A 98 -3.91 9.02 -0.08
N GLY A 99 -4.87 9.03 -1.01
CA GLY A 99 -4.64 8.49 -2.35
C GLY A 99 -3.49 9.23 -3.07
N TRP A 100 -3.54 10.56 -3.12
CA TRP A 100 -2.49 11.37 -3.74
C TRP A 100 -1.11 11.15 -3.10
N MET A 101 -1.06 10.99 -1.77
CA MET A 101 0.17 10.62 -1.05
C MET A 101 0.72 9.28 -1.55
N LEU A 102 -0.11 8.24 -1.73
CA LEU A 102 0.34 6.96 -2.27
C LEU A 102 0.82 7.09 -3.71
N GLN A 103 0.08 7.81 -4.55
CA GLN A 103 0.46 8.03 -5.94
C GLN A 103 1.83 8.72 -6.05
N ASP A 104 2.08 9.77 -5.27
CA ASP A 104 3.36 10.51 -5.30
C ASP A 104 4.54 9.59 -4.94
N ILE A 105 4.39 8.78 -3.89
CA ILE A 105 5.39 7.78 -3.50
C ILE A 105 5.65 6.78 -4.63
N LEU A 106 4.60 6.27 -5.27
CA LEU A 106 4.73 5.22 -6.29
C LEU A 106 5.32 5.77 -7.60
N ASN A 107 4.96 6.99 -7.98
CA ASN A 107 5.41 7.65 -9.20
C ASN A 107 6.85 8.16 -9.10
N ASN A 108 7.31 8.51 -7.90
CA ASN A 108 8.62 9.09 -7.71
C ASN A 108 9.72 8.01 -7.59
N ALA A 109 10.51 7.85 -8.66
CA ALA A 109 11.63 6.91 -8.70
C ALA A 109 12.78 7.23 -7.72
N SER A 110 12.88 8.47 -7.21
CA SER A 110 13.90 8.83 -6.22
C SER A 110 13.52 8.41 -4.79
N VAL A 111 12.27 8.01 -4.56
CA VAL A 111 11.82 7.53 -3.26
C VAL A 111 12.41 6.14 -2.98
N ASP A 112 12.83 5.91 -1.74
CA ASP A 112 13.42 4.65 -1.30
C ASP A 112 12.54 3.45 -1.66
N ILE A 113 13.18 2.41 -2.22
CA ILE A 113 12.49 1.23 -2.75
C ILE A 113 11.67 0.50 -1.66
N LYS A 114 12.09 0.53 -0.39
CA LYS A 114 11.35 -0.10 0.71
C LYS A 114 10.09 0.70 1.04
N LEU A 115 10.12 2.03 0.90
CA LEU A 115 8.95 2.88 1.07
C LEU A 115 7.95 2.67 -0.08
N ARG A 116 8.42 2.65 -1.33
CA ARG A 116 7.58 2.34 -2.51
C ARG A 116 6.92 0.98 -2.39
N ARG A 117 7.66 -0.04 -1.96
CA ARG A 117 7.13 -1.38 -1.68
C ARG A 117 6.02 -1.37 -0.63
N LYS A 118 6.19 -0.63 0.47
CA LYS A 118 5.17 -0.51 1.51
C LYS A 118 3.92 0.21 0.99
N ALA A 119 4.08 1.22 0.15
CA ALA A 119 2.98 1.97 -0.44
C ALA A 119 2.16 1.10 -1.40
N VAL A 120 2.81 0.33 -2.28
CA VAL A 120 2.09 -0.54 -3.24
C VAL A 120 1.42 -1.71 -2.51
N LEU A 121 2.03 -2.25 -1.45
CA LEU A 121 1.40 -3.25 -0.60
C LEU A 121 0.16 -2.68 0.11
N LEU A 122 0.25 -1.47 0.66
CA LEU A 122 -0.90 -0.82 1.27
C LEU A 122 -2.01 -0.59 0.24
N LEU A 123 -1.67 -0.15 -0.97
CA LEU A 123 -2.65 0.02 -2.05
C LEU A 123 -3.35 -1.31 -2.40
N ALA A 124 -2.59 -2.40 -2.49
CA ALA A 124 -3.13 -3.73 -2.72
C ALA A 124 -4.08 -4.18 -1.61
N ASP A 125 -3.72 -3.94 -0.35
CA ASP A 125 -4.54 -4.26 0.82
C ASP A 125 -5.85 -3.45 0.83
N LEU A 126 -5.76 -2.15 0.51
CA LEU A 126 -6.93 -1.27 0.43
C LEU A 126 -7.87 -1.70 -0.69
N ALA A 127 -7.34 -2.00 -1.89
CA ALA A 127 -8.14 -2.51 -3.00
C ALA A 127 -8.76 -3.88 -2.68
N GLY A 128 -7.99 -4.80 -2.09
CA GLY A 128 -8.48 -6.10 -1.65
C GLY A 128 -9.63 -5.99 -0.65
N TYR A 129 -9.52 -5.06 0.31
CA TYR A 129 -10.59 -4.81 1.27
C TYR A 129 -11.89 -4.29 0.63
N GLN A 130 -11.82 -3.53 -0.48
CA GLN A 130 -13.02 -3.15 -1.23
C GLN A 130 -13.71 -4.34 -1.90
N LEU A 131 -12.94 -5.34 -2.35
CA LEU A 131 -13.49 -6.57 -2.95
C LEU A 131 -14.29 -7.41 -1.94
N GLU A 132 -13.91 -7.34 -0.66
CA GLU A 132 -14.62 -8.02 0.43
C GLU A 132 -15.86 -7.23 0.90
N ASN A 133 -15.97 -5.93 0.57
CA ASN A 133 -17.00 -5.02 1.04
C ASN A 133 -17.80 -4.39 -0.11
N VAL A 134 -18.38 -5.25 -0.95
CA VAL A 134 -19.05 -4.90 -2.22
C VAL A 134 -20.26 -3.95 -2.06
N ASP A 135 -20.84 -3.87 -0.87
CA ASP A 135 -22.05 -3.07 -0.59
C ASP A 135 -21.82 -1.55 -0.59
N ARG A 136 -20.56 -1.08 -0.59
CA ARG A 136 -20.23 0.35 -0.65
C ARG A 136 -19.56 0.75 -1.98
N GLY A 137 -19.61 2.04 -2.26
CA GLY A 137 -18.97 2.64 -3.43
C GLY A 137 -17.46 2.59 -3.30
N GLU A 138 -16.79 2.12 -4.35
CA GLU A 138 -15.32 2.12 -4.41
C GLU A 138 -14.80 3.56 -4.56
N PRO A 139 -13.76 3.97 -3.81
CA PRO A 139 -13.14 5.28 -3.94
C PRO A 139 -12.74 5.59 -5.40
N PRO A 140 -13.10 6.77 -5.95
CA PRO A 140 -12.75 7.15 -7.32
C PRO A 140 -11.24 7.09 -7.61
N PHE A 141 -10.43 7.27 -6.56
CA PHE A 141 -8.98 7.16 -6.60
C PHE A 141 -8.48 5.85 -7.24
N PHE A 142 -9.16 4.72 -7.03
CA PHE A 142 -8.74 3.43 -7.62
C PHE A 142 -8.89 3.38 -9.15
N SER A 143 -9.61 4.34 -9.74
CA SER A 143 -9.78 4.45 -11.20
C SER A 143 -8.90 5.54 -11.82
N ASP A 144 -8.06 6.20 -11.02
CA ASP A 144 -7.16 7.24 -11.51
C ASP A 144 -6.08 6.65 -12.45
N GLN A 145 -6.01 7.17 -13.67
CA GLN A 145 -5.15 6.59 -14.72
C GLN A 145 -3.66 6.72 -14.37
N ASN A 146 -3.27 7.82 -13.72
CA ASN A 146 -1.88 8.06 -13.31
C ASN A 146 -1.49 7.08 -12.19
N LEU A 147 -2.40 6.80 -11.24
CA LEU A 147 -2.17 5.79 -10.21
C LEU A 147 -1.97 4.41 -10.85
N LEU A 148 -2.88 4.01 -11.73
CA LEU A 148 -2.80 2.72 -12.40
C LEU A 148 -1.48 2.60 -13.19
N LYS A 149 -1.08 3.66 -13.90
CA LYS A 149 0.20 3.72 -14.60
C LYS A 149 1.39 3.58 -13.65
N SER A 150 1.40 4.31 -12.53
CA SER A 150 2.48 4.22 -11.53
C SER A 150 2.61 2.82 -10.96
N VAL A 151 1.50 2.09 -10.76
CA VAL A 151 1.55 0.70 -10.28
C VAL A 151 2.08 -0.24 -11.37
N VAL A 152 1.63 -0.10 -12.62
CA VAL A 152 2.12 -0.91 -13.74
C VAL A 152 3.60 -0.67 -14.00
N ASP A 153 4.09 0.55 -13.89
CA ASP A 153 5.51 0.87 -14.10
C ASP A 153 6.45 0.23 -13.06
N LEU A 154 5.92 -0.13 -11.88
CA LEU A 154 6.70 -0.87 -10.87
C LEU A 154 7.07 -2.28 -11.33
N THR A 155 6.34 -2.88 -12.28
CA THR A 155 6.68 -4.20 -12.82
C THR A 155 7.98 -4.17 -13.65
N ALA A 156 8.43 -2.99 -14.06
CA ALA A 156 9.72 -2.80 -14.73
C ALA A 156 10.90 -2.64 -13.77
N SER A 157 10.67 -2.67 -12.44
CA SER A 157 11.75 -2.59 -11.46
C SER A 157 12.68 -3.79 -11.51
N THR A 158 13.96 -3.63 -11.17
CA THR A 158 14.90 -4.76 -11.04
C THR A 158 14.70 -5.57 -9.75
N ASN A 159 13.86 -5.11 -8.82
CA ASN A 159 13.62 -5.77 -7.55
C ASN A 159 12.40 -6.71 -7.64
N LEU A 160 12.60 -8.02 -7.55
CA LEU A 160 11.49 -8.98 -7.71
C LEU A 160 10.39 -8.84 -6.65
N ASP A 161 10.72 -8.43 -5.43
CA ASP A 161 9.74 -8.24 -4.35
C ASP A 161 8.83 -7.03 -4.64
N ILE A 162 9.35 -5.93 -5.24
CA ILE A 162 8.47 -4.84 -5.68
C ILE A 162 7.62 -5.23 -6.89
N GLN A 163 8.16 -6.03 -7.83
CA GLN A 163 7.38 -6.56 -8.95
C GLN A 163 6.22 -7.44 -8.46
N GLU A 164 6.49 -8.34 -7.51
CA GLU A 164 5.48 -9.18 -6.88
C GLU A 164 4.38 -8.30 -6.26
N LYS A 165 4.74 -7.29 -5.45
CA LYS A 165 3.73 -6.43 -4.82
C LYS A 165 2.96 -5.59 -5.84
N ALA A 166 3.59 -5.18 -6.93
CA ALA A 166 2.92 -4.51 -8.04
C ALA A 166 1.90 -5.43 -8.73
N LEU A 167 2.26 -6.69 -9.02
CA LEU A 167 1.33 -7.67 -9.60
C LEU A 167 0.16 -7.97 -8.66
N VAL A 168 0.39 -8.10 -7.35
CA VAL A 168 -0.70 -8.24 -6.36
C VAL A 168 -1.62 -7.02 -6.39
N ALA A 169 -1.07 -5.80 -6.44
CA ALA A 169 -1.87 -4.59 -6.55
C ALA A 169 -2.68 -4.54 -7.86
N ILE A 170 -2.06 -4.85 -9.01
CA ILE A 170 -2.73 -4.88 -10.32
C ILE A 170 -3.86 -5.91 -10.31
N LYS A 171 -3.64 -7.10 -9.74
CA LYS A 171 -4.66 -8.13 -9.56
C LYS A 171 -5.88 -7.56 -8.83
N SER A 172 -5.67 -6.99 -7.64
CA SER A 172 -6.76 -6.41 -6.84
C SER A 172 -7.48 -5.28 -7.58
N LEU A 173 -6.73 -4.36 -8.20
CA LEU A 173 -7.28 -3.21 -8.94
C LEU A 173 -8.08 -3.64 -10.18
N LEU A 174 -7.64 -4.66 -10.90
CA LEU A 174 -8.38 -5.22 -12.03
C LEU A 174 -9.70 -5.85 -11.58
N GLN A 175 -9.81 -6.34 -10.35
CA GLN A 175 -11.04 -6.97 -9.87
C GLN A 175 -12.09 -5.95 -9.37
N LEU A 176 -11.70 -4.70 -9.11
CA LEU A 176 -12.62 -3.63 -8.70
C LEU A 176 -13.62 -3.28 -9.80
N ARG A 177 -14.84 -2.87 -9.43
CA ARG A 177 -15.92 -2.56 -10.37
C ARG A 177 -15.70 -1.24 -11.11
N THR A 178 -15.14 -0.24 -10.44
CA THR A 178 -14.91 1.09 -11.02
C THR A 178 -13.78 1.10 -12.03
N THR A 179 -12.87 0.12 -11.97
CA THR A 179 -11.68 0.12 -12.80
C THR A 179 -12.00 -0.22 -14.26
N VAL A 180 -11.69 0.71 -15.15
CA VAL A 180 -11.86 0.57 -16.61
C VAL A 180 -10.65 -0.16 -17.20
N THR A 181 -10.85 -1.39 -17.68
CA THR A 181 -9.78 -2.26 -18.20
C THR A 181 -9.07 -1.66 -19.41
N ARG A 182 -9.77 -0.84 -20.21
CA ARG A 182 -9.16 -0.11 -21.33
C ARG A 182 -8.05 0.84 -20.89
N VAL A 183 -8.12 1.40 -19.68
CA VAL A 183 -7.01 2.22 -19.15
C VAL A 183 -5.76 1.37 -18.96
N PHE A 184 -5.89 0.17 -18.40
CA PHE A 184 -4.76 -0.76 -18.29
C PHE A 184 -4.15 -1.14 -19.63
N LYS A 185 -4.99 -1.29 -20.66
CA LYS A 185 -4.54 -1.62 -22.01
C LYS A 185 -3.89 -0.44 -22.72
N ASP A 186 -4.61 0.65 -22.86
CA ASP A 186 -4.31 1.73 -23.81
C ASP A 186 -3.44 2.83 -23.18
N PHE A 187 -3.50 3.00 -21.85
CA PHE A 187 -2.72 4.02 -21.14
C PHE A 187 -1.57 3.43 -20.33
N CYS A 188 -1.79 2.26 -19.70
CA CYS A 188 -0.77 1.63 -18.86
C CYS A 188 0.13 0.62 -19.58
N ASP A 189 -0.21 0.23 -20.81
CA ASP A 189 0.51 -0.81 -21.58
C ASP A 189 0.70 -2.11 -20.78
N LEU A 190 -0.32 -2.53 -20.01
CA LEU A 190 -0.22 -3.68 -19.10
C LEU A 190 0.17 -4.97 -19.84
N GLY A 191 -0.29 -5.16 -21.09
CA GLY A 191 0.08 -6.32 -21.89
C GLY A 191 1.60 -6.40 -22.14
N ASP A 192 2.22 -5.28 -22.51
CA ASP A 192 3.66 -5.22 -22.73
C ASP A 192 4.43 -5.33 -21.42
N ALA A 193 3.91 -4.74 -20.34
CA ALA A 193 4.48 -4.88 -19.00
C ALA A 193 4.52 -6.35 -18.56
N LEU A 194 3.42 -7.10 -18.72
CA LEU A 194 3.36 -8.53 -18.39
C LEU A 194 4.27 -9.37 -19.29
N ASN A 195 4.38 -9.05 -20.58
CA ASN A 195 5.31 -9.73 -21.49
C ASN A 195 6.77 -9.53 -21.09
N ARG A 196 7.16 -8.31 -20.67
CA ARG A 196 8.51 -8.02 -20.15
C ARG A 196 8.81 -8.82 -18.89
N VAL A 197 7.87 -8.86 -17.94
CA VAL A 197 8.01 -9.67 -16.72
C VAL A 197 8.17 -11.15 -17.08
N ARG A 198 7.37 -11.68 -18.00
CA ARG A 198 7.48 -13.09 -18.45
C ARG A 198 8.88 -13.42 -18.99
N GLN A 199 9.44 -12.55 -19.84
CA GLN A 199 10.79 -12.74 -20.38
C GLN A 199 11.85 -12.73 -19.27
N LEU A 200 11.78 -11.75 -18.37
CA LEU A 200 12.68 -11.67 -17.23
C LEU A 200 12.61 -12.92 -16.34
N LEU A 201 11.40 -13.39 -16.00
CA LEU A 201 11.23 -14.55 -15.14
C LEU A 201 11.72 -15.83 -15.83
N HIS A 202 11.51 -15.98 -17.14
CA HIS A 202 12.07 -17.09 -17.91
C HIS A 202 13.60 -17.15 -17.79
N ASP A 203 14.29 -16.02 -17.96
CA ASP A 203 15.74 -15.94 -17.86
C ASP A 203 16.24 -16.26 -16.43
N LEU A 204 15.48 -15.86 -15.41
CA LEU A 204 15.81 -16.12 -14.00
C LEU A 204 15.53 -17.56 -13.54
N MET A 205 14.72 -18.34 -14.28
CA MET A 205 14.44 -19.73 -13.95
C MET A 205 15.64 -20.67 -14.14
N GLU A 206 16.71 -20.21 -14.79
CA GLU A 206 17.98 -20.93 -14.90
C GLU A 206 18.75 -20.96 -13.58
N ASP A 207 18.45 -20.06 -12.63
CA ASP A 207 19.04 -20.05 -11.29
C ASP A 207 18.28 -20.99 -10.33
N GLU A 208 18.87 -22.13 -10.00
CA GLU A 208 18.30 -23.13 -9.10
C GLU A 208 17.96 -22.59 -7.70
N TYR A 209 18.66 -21.55 -7.21
CA TYR A 209 18.43 -21.01 -5.86
C TYR A 209 17.17 -20.17 -5.75
N GLN A 210 16.71 -19.57 -6.86
CA GLN A 210 15.54 -18.69 -6.87
C GLN A 210 14.35 -19.28 -7.64
N ARG A 211 14.53 -20.46 -8.25
CA ARG A 211 13.55 -21.10 -9.13
C ARG A 211 12.15 -21.18 -8.53
N ASP A 212 12.01 -21.65 -7.28
CA ASP A 212 10.68 -21.79 -6.64
C ASP A 212 9.97 -20.44 -6.49
N TYR A 213 10.70 -19.42 -6.03
CA TYR A 213 10.16 -18.07 -5.89
C TYR A 213 9.79 -17.45 -7.24
N VAL A 214 10.65 -17.62 -8.26
CA VAL A 214 10.40 -17.15 -9.64
C VAL A 214 9.18 -17.85 -10.25
N MET A 215 8.98 -19.14 -10.00
CA MET A 215 7.79 -19.88 -10.44
C MET A 215 6.50 -19.36 -9.79
N ASP A 216 6.53 -19.04 -8.49
CA ASP A 216 5.35 -18.47 -7.82
C ASP A 216 5.02 -17.06 -8.35
N LEU A 217 6.06 -16.26 -8.65
CA LEU A 217 5.88 -14.96 -9.28
C LEU A 217 5.31 -15.08 -10.71
N GLU A 218 5.76 -16.07 -11.49
CA GLU A 218 5.21 -16.34 -12.83
C GLU A 218 3.74 -16.80 -12.74
N ARG A 219 3.38 -17.64 -11.75
CA ARG A 219 1.97 -18.02 -11.51
C ARG A 219 1.10 -16.79 -11.24
N LEU A 220 1.58 -15.87 -10.40
CA LEU A 220 0.88 -14.61 -10.12
C LEU A 220 0.74 -13.76 -11.40
N ARG A 221 1.80 -13.64 -12.21
CA ARG A 221 1.78 -12.93 -13.48
C ARG A 221 0.75 -13.51 -14.45
N VAL A 222 0.68 -14.83 -14.59
CA VAL A 222 -0.31 -15.55 -15.41
C VAL A 222 -1.73 -15.28 -14.90
N GLU A 223 -1.94 -15.28 -13.59
CA GLU A 223 -3.24 -14.97 -13.00
C GLU A 223 -3.70 -13.55 -13.32
N VAL A 224 -2.79 -12.57 -13.20
CA VAL A 224 -3.04 -11.17 -13.58
C VAL A 224 -3.41 -11.07 -15.06
N GLU A 225 -2.65 -11.73 -15.94
CA GLU A 225 -2.91 -11.75 -17.38
C GLU A 225 -4.29 -12.35 -17.68
N HIS A 226 -4.66 -13.45 -17.02
CA HIS A 226 -5.96 -14.08 -17.20
C HIS A 226 -7.11 -13.16 -16.78
N ILE A 227 -7.00 -12.51 -15.62
CA ILE A 227 -8.01 -11.56 -15.12
C ILE A 227 -8.13 -10.38 -16.09
N PHE A 228 -7.01 -9.85 -16.57
CA PHE A 228 -6.97 -8.74 -17.52
C PHE A 228 -7.70 -9.08 -18.82
N GLN A 229 -7.37 -10.23 -19.45
CA GLN A 229 -8.01 -10.66 -20.70
C GLN A 229 -9.50 -10.94 -20.51
N LYS A 230 -9.86 -11.62 -19.41
CA LYS A 230 -11.26 -11.88 -19.07
C LYS A 230 -12.03 -10.58 -18.95
N LYS A 231 -11.55 -9.60 -18.19
CA LYS A 231 -12.26 -8.34 -17.97
C LYS A 231 -12.35 -7.49 -19.24
N LEU A 232 -11.31 -7.50 -20.07
CA LEU A 232 -11.30 -6.82 -21.37
C LEU A 232 -12.35 -7.40 -22.33
N ALA A 233 -12.60 -8.71 -22.29
CA ALA A 233 -13.64 -9.34 -23.12
C ALA A 233 -15.08 -8.98 -22.68
N HIS A 234 -15.27 -8.50 -21.45
CA HIS A 234 -16.58 -8.15 -20.89
C HIS A 234 -16.85 -6.62 -20.88
N GLN A 235 -15.96 -5.78 -21.43
CA GLN A 235 -16.06 -4.30 -21.49
C GLN A 235 -15.85 -3.75 -22.91
#